data_AF-A0A6A0R717-F1
#
_entry.id   AF-A0A6A0R717-F1
#
_cell.length_a   1.000
_cell.length_b   1.000
_cell.length_c   1.000
_cell.angle_alpha   90.00
_cell.angle_beta   90.00
_cell.angle_gamma   90.00
#
_symmetry.space_group_name_H-M   'P 1'
#
loop_
_entity.id
_entity.type
_entity.pdbx_description
1 polymer ?
#
loop_
_entity_poly.entity_id
_entity_poly.type
_entity_poly.pdbx_seq_one_letter_code
_entity_poly.pdbx_strand_id
1 'polypeptide(L)'
;MKYDLSESSYRIILIVALYLLSALMIFGFLYLDGSAELKETLKKVDNHSTSTGFKFYALVGILQYGLLIAGISIFGALTFVTIKKRL
;
A
#
# COMPACT_ATOMS: atom_id res chain seq x y z
N MET A 1 17.14 13.84 29.76
CA MET A 1 17.70 14.16 28.42
C MET A 1 16.54 14.29 27.45
N LYS A 2 15.94 15.49 27.37
CA LYS A 2 14.87 15.79 26.41
C LYS A 2 15.56 15.95 25.06
N TYR A 3 15.37 14.99 24.16
CA TYR A 3 15.83 15.13 22.79
C TYR A 3 15.01 16.25 22.15
N ASP A 4 15.53 17.47 22.23
CA ASP A 4 15.07 18.62 21.47
C ASP A 4 15.51 18.40 20.02
N LEU A 5 14.91 17.38 19.38
CA LEU A 5 15.03 17.17 17.96
C LEU A 5 14.38 18.39 17.33
N SER A 6 15.22 19.30 16.82
CA SER A 6 14.85 20.38 15.93
C SER A 6 13.65 19.96 15.08
N GLU A 7 12.58 20.76 15.06
CA GLU A 7 11.31 20.49 14.38
C GLU A 7 11.49 19.96 12.94
N SER A 8 12.62 20.31 12.32
CA SER A 8 13.08 19.82 11.03
C SER A 8 13.38 18.31 10.99
N SER A 9 14.07 17.77 12.00
CA SER A 9 14.44 16.34 12.08
C SER A 9 13.22 15.44 12.19
N TYR A 10 12.20 15.84 12.97
CA TYR A 10 10.95 15.10 13.06
C TYR A 10 10.23 15.02 11.71
N ARG A 11 10.19 16.13 10.97
CA ARG A 11 9.58 16.18 9.63
C ARG A 11 10.32 15.26 8.64
N ILE A 12 11.65 15.23 8.69
CA ILE A 12 12.46 14.35 7.82
C ILE A 12 12.19 12.87 8.14
N ILE A 13 12.17 12.49 9.42
CA ILE A 13 11.88 11.10 9.82
C ILE A 13 10.49 10.67 9.34
N LEU A 14 9.49 11.55 9.46
CA LEU A 14 8.12 11.27 9.03
C LEU A 14 8.03 11.09 7.50
N ILE A 15 8.75 11.91 6.73
CA ILE A 15 8.87 11.78 5.27
C ILE A 15 9.50 10.44 4.90
N VAL A 16 10.62 10.07 5.54
CA VAL A 16 11.30 8.79 5.30
C VAL A 16 10.40 7.61 5.66
N ALA A 17 9.70 7.68 6.80
CA ALA A 17 8.76 6.64 7.22
C ALA A 17 7.60 6.47 6.23
N LEU A 18 7.06 7.57 5.69
CA LEU A 18 5.99 7.50 4.68
C LEU A 18 6.48 6.93 3.35
N TYR A 19 7.72 7.21 2.94
CA TYR A 19 8.33 6.57 1.77
C TYR A 19 8.49 5.06 1.97
N LEU A 20 8.95 4.64 3.14
CA LEU A 20 9.05 3.22 3.49
C LEU A 20 7.67 2.55 3.53
N LEU A 21 6.65 3.23 4.07
CA LEU A 21 5.27 2.75 4.08
C LEU A 21 4.71 2.58 2.67
N SER A 22 4.94 3.56 1.79
CA SER A 22 4.58 3.49 0.37
C SER A 22 5.24 2.28 -0.30
N ALA A 23 6.54 2.10 -0.11
CA ALA A 23 7.27 0.96 -0.66
C ALA A 23 6.72 -0.37 -0.13
N LEU A 24 6.38 -0.44 1.16
CA LEU A 24 5.78 -1.62 1.79
C LEU A 24 4.40 -1.92 1.20
N MET A 25 3.56 -0.91 0.93
CA MET A 25 2.25 -1.12 0.30
C MET A 25 2.37 -1.64 -1.14
N ILE A 26 3.29 -1.11 -1.92
CA ILE A 26 3.55 -1.60 -3.29
C ILE A 26 4.11 -3.03 -3.25
N PHE A 27 5.03 -3.31 -2.32
CA PHE A 27 5.55 -4.66 -2.13
C PHE A 27 4.47 -5.65 -1.68
N GLY A 28 3.56 -5.22 -0.80
CA GLY A 28 2.40 -6.00 -0.38
C GLY A 28 1.48 -6.36 -1.55
N PHE A 29 1.26 -5.43 -2.48
CA PHE A 29 0.55 -5.71 -3.73
C PHE A 29 1.26 -6.80 -4.56
N LEU A 30 2.57 -6.67 -4.78
CA LEU A 30 3.34 -7.65 -5.56
C LEU A 30 3.34 -9.04 -4.92
N TYR A 31 3.43 -9.10 -3.59
CA TYR A 31 3.37 -10.35 -2.84
C TYR A 31 1.98 -11.01 -2.95
N LEU A 32 0.91 -10.22 -2.82
CA LEU A 32 -0.46 -10.70 -2.98
C LEU A 32 -0.75 -11.16 -4.41
N ASP A 33 -0.26 -10.44 -5.42
CA ASP A 33 -0.47 -10.79 -6.84
C ASP A 33 0.32 -12.05 -7.26
N GLY A 34 1.53 -12.22 -6.71
CA GLY A 34 2.36 -13.40 -6.95
C GLY A 34 1.96 -14.64 -6.15
N SER A 35 1.07 -14.52 -5.17
CA SER A 35 0.67 -15.60 -4.27
C SER A 35 -0.11 -16.70 -5.00
N ALA A 36 0.51 -17.89 -5.12
CA ALA A 36 -0.13 -19.09 -5.65
C ALA A 36 -1.30 -19.54 -4.77
N GLU A 37 -1.21 -19.34 -3.45
CA GLU A 37 -2.28 -19.64 -2.50
C GLU A 37 -3.52 -18.78 -2.76
N LEU A 38 -3.35 -17.50 -3.11
CA LEU A 38 -4.47 -16.63 -3.43
C LEU A 38 -5.16 -17.09 -4.72
N LYS A 39 -4.38 -17.47 -5.75
CA LYS A 39 -4.91 -18.06 -7.00
C LYS A 39 -5.65 -19.38 -6.76
N GLU A 40 -5.12 -20.25 -5.90
CA GLU A 40 -5.74 -21.54 -5.60
C GLU A 40 -7.01 -21.36 -4.76
N THR A 41 -6.99 -20.43 -3.81
CA THR A 41 -8.16 -20.09 -2.99
C THR A 41 -9.27 -19.48 -3.82
N LEU A 42 -8.93 -18.54 -4.72
CA LEU A 42 -9.89 -18.00 -5.69
C LEU A 42 -10.53 -19.10 -6.54
N LYS A 43 -9.73 -20.04 -7.05
CA LYS A 43 -10.20 -21.16 -7.87
C LYS A 43 -11.11 -22.12 -7.09
N LYS A 44 -10.87 -22.31 -5.79
CA LYS A 44 -11.74 -23.12 -4.91
C LYS A 44 -13.06 -22.43 -4.59
N VAL A 45 -13.07 -21.11 -4.39
CA VAL A 45 -14.31 -20.37 -4.08
C VAL A 45 -15.21 -20.26 -5.32
N ASP A 46 -14.64 -20.14 -6.52
CA ASP A 46 -15.40 -20.11 -7.78
C ASP A 46 -16.21 -21.40 -8.00
N ASN A 47 -15.68 -22.54 -7.54
CA ASN A 47 -16.37 -23.84 -7.59
C ASN A 47 -17.51 -23.99 -6.57
N HIS A 48 -17.60 -23.14 -5.53
CA HIS A 48 -18.49 -23.39 -4.38
C HIS A 48 -19.75 -22.53 -4.32
N SER A 49 -19.82 -21.39 -5.01
CA SER A 49 -21.06 -20.63 -5.31
C SER A 49 -20.70 -19.30 -5.98
N THR A 50 -21.33 -18.99 -7.12
CA THR A 50 -21.10 -17.77 -7.92
C THR A 50 -21.27 -16.46 -7.10
N SER A 51 -22.17 -16.46 -6.11
CA SER A 51 -22.44 -15.30 -5.25
C SER A 51 -21.30 -15.02 -4.25
N THR A 52 -20.77 -16.07 -3.62
CA THR A 52 -19.71 -15.95 -2.61
C THR A 52 -18.36 -15.74 -3.26
N GLY A 53 -18.12 -16.40 -4.41
CA GLY A 53 -16.93 -16.21 -5.25
C GLY A 53 -16.77 -14.78 -5.73
N PHE A 54 -17.84 -14.17 -6.23
CA PHE A 54 -17.79 -12.78 -6.69
C PHE A 54 -17.47 -11.79 -5.57
N LYS A 55 -18.10 -11.92 -4.39
CA LYS A 55 -17.83 -11.04 -3.24
C LYS A 55 -16.38 -11.17 -2.76
N PHE A 56 -15.85 -12.39 -2.73
CA PHE A 56 -14.47 -12.63 -2.32
C PHE A 56 -13.48 -12.07 -3.35
N TYR A 57 -13.73 -12.28 -4.64
CA TYR A 57 -12.94 -11.72 -5.74
C TYR A 57 -12.91 -10.19 -5.69
N ALA A 58 -14.08 -9.57 -5.51
CA ALA A 58 -14.19 -8.12 -5.40
C ALA A 58 -13.43 -7.59 -4.17
N LEU A 59 -13.55 -8.24 -3.00
CA LEU A 59 -12.81 -7.84 -1.80
C LEU A 59 -11.29 -7.95 -1.97
N VAL A 60 -10.82 -9.07 -2.52
CA VAL A 60 -9.38 -9.29 -2.77
C VAL A 60 -8.85 -8.28 -3.79
N GLY A 61 -9.60 -8.05 -4.88
CA GLY A 61 -9.25 -7.05 -5.88
C GLY A 61 -9.21 -5.63 -5.29
N ILE A 62 -10.24 -5.23 -4.52
CA ILE A 62 -10.27 -3.93 -3.82
C ILE A 62 -9.07 -3.79 -2.88
N LEU A 63 -8.71 -4.86 -2.16
CA LEU A 63 -7.56 -4.82 -1.26
C LEU A 63 -6.24 -4.67 -2.03
N GLN A 64 -6.03 -5.44 -3.09
CA GLN A 64 -4.84 -5.36 -3.94
C GLN A 64 -4.72 -3.99 -4.61
N TYR A 65 -5.71 -3.60 -5.40
CA TYR A 65 -5.69 -2.33 -6.11
C TYR A 65 -5.76 -1.14 -5.15
N GLY A 66 -6.42 -1.29 -4.00
CA GLY A 66 -6.42 -0.30 -2.93
C GLY A 66 -5.03 -0.05 -2.35
N LEU A 67 -4.26 -1.11 -2.06
CA LEU A 67 -2.86 -1.00 -1.63
C LEU A 67 -2.00 -0.30 -2.69
N LEU A 68 -2.19 -0.65 -3.96
CA LEU A 68 -1.44 -0.07 -5.06
C LEU A 68 -1.73 1.44 -5.23
N ILE A 69 -3.01 1.81 -5.26
CA ILE A 69 -3.45 3.21 -5.38
C ILE A 69 -2.99 4.01 -4.16
N ALA A 70 -3.09 3.46 -2.95
CA ALA A 70 -2.60 4.09 -1.73
C ALA A 70 -1.08 4.31 -1.77
N GLY A 71 -0.30 3.30 -2.16
CA GLY A 71 1.15 3.42 -2.30
C GLY A 71 1.55 4.51 -3.30
N ILE A 72 0.98 4.47 -4.52
CA ILE A 72 1.30 5.45 -5.58
C ILE A 72 0.87 6.87 -5.17
N SER A 73 -0.30 7.03 -4.54
CA SER A 73 -0.80 8.34 -4.12
C SER A 73 0.04 8.96 -3.01
N ILE A 74 0.48 8.17 -2.02
CA ILE A 74 1.41 8.61 -0.98
C ILE A 74 2.73 9.04 -1.61
N PHE A 75 3.28 8.25 -2.54
CA PHE A 75 4.51 8.57 -3.24
C PHE A 75 4.40 9.87 -4.05
N GLY A 76 3.31 10.05 -4.79
CA GLY A 76 3.03 11.27 -5.55
C GLY A 76 2.84 12.51 -4.65
N ALA A 77 2.08 12.38 -3.57
CA ALA A 77 1.85 13.46 -2.62
C ALA A 77 3.16 13.91 -1.93
N LEU A 78 4.00 12.95 -1.50
CA LEU A 78 5.32 13.23 -0.94
C LEU A 78 6.22 13.93 -1.94
N THR A 79 6.27 13.43 -3.18
CA THR A 79 7.07 14.03 -4.25
C THR A 79 6.65 15.48 -4.47
N PHE A 80 5.35 15.75 -4.56
CA PHE A 80 4.83 17.11 -4.73
C PHE A 80 5.18 18.03 -3.54
N VAL A 81 5.01 17.54 -2.30
CA VAL A 81 5.35 18.31 -1.09
C VAL A 81 6.85 18.61 -1.01
N THR A 82 7.70 17.64 -1.37
CA THR A 82 9.16 17.82 -1.39
C THR A 82 9.58 18.82 -2.45
N ILE A 83 9.02 18.75 -3.67
CA ILE A 83 9.30 19.70 -4.74
C ILE A 83 8.83 21.11 -4.35
N LYS A 84 7.60 21.26 -3.85
CA LYS A 84 7.03 22.55 -3.42
C LYS A 84 7.82 23.21 -2.27
N LYS A 85 8.49 22.44 -1.42
CA LYS A 85 9.33 22.98 -0.34
C LYS A 85 10.76 23.31 -0.79
N ARG A 86 11.21 22.81 -1.95
CA ARG A 86 12.54 23.05 -2.51
C ARG A 86 12.59 24.15 -3.58
N LEU A 87 11.47 24.41 -4.26
CA LEU A 87 11.25 25.57 -5.13
C LEU A 87 10.65 26.74 -4.33
#